data_AF-A0A174EFM9-F1
#
_entry.id   AF-A0A174EFM9-F1
#
_cell.length_a   1.000
_cell.length_b   1.000
_cell.length_c   1.000
_cell.angle_alpha   90.00
_cell.angle_beta   90.00
_cell.angle_gamma   90.00
#
_symmetry.space_group_name_H-M   'P 1'
#
loop_
_entity.id
_entity.type
_entity.pdbx_description
1 polymer ?
#
loop_
_entity_poly.entity_id
_entity_poly.type
_entity_poly.pdbx_seq_one_letter_code
_entity_poly.pdbx_strand_id
1 'polypeptide(L)'
;MQERFHATDPDKQVKQLDDFAQQGMEMFVEYMYEHFEEFKLLVNGSYGTKFQNFVEHLVDIETEYTYKFMEATGLHFKGGKPVTKNFMHIMNKALFESFFEVVRHDMSKEEAEEYVVMLEKYHSAGWDIIYKEGCES
;
A
#
# COMPACT_ATOMS: atom_id res chain seq x y z
N MET A 1 -10.81 -1.83 -6.89
CA MET A 1 -9.54 -2.10 -7.59
C MET A 1 -8.96 -3.44 -7.12
N GLN A 2 -8.64 -3.57 -5.83
CA GLN A 2 -8.12 -4.80 -5.20
C GLN A 2 -8.92 -6.08 -5.51
N GLU A 3 -10.26 -6.06 -5.41
CA GLU A 3 -11.11 -7.22 -5.76
C GLU A 3 -10.88 -7.76 -7.17
N ARG A 4 -10.69 -6.86 -8.14
CA ARG A 4 -10.49 -7.24 -9.54
C ARG A 4 -9.11 -7.85 -9.75
N PHE A 5 -8.09 -7.31 -9.08
CA PHE A 5 -6.73 -7.85 -9.13
C PHE A 5 -6.66 -9.24 -8.50
N HIS A 6 -7.25 -9.41 -7.32
CA HIS A 6 -7.33 -10.71 -6.65
C HIS A 6 -8.06 -11.79 -7.47
N ALA A 7 -9.03 -11.39 -8.31
CA ALA A 7 -9.75 -12.30 -9.19
C ALA A 7 -8.95 -12.76 -10.43
N THR A 8 -7.74 -12.23 -10.65
CA THR A 8 -6.86 -12.68 -11.73
C THR A 8 -6.08 -13.94 -11.35
N ASP A 9 -5.56 -14.64 -12.35
CA ASP A 9 -4.73 -15.84 -12.15
C ASP A 9 -3.45 -15.52 -11.35
N PRO A 10 -3.00 -16.37 -10.41
CA PRO A 10 -1.83 -16.10 -9.57
C PRO A 10 -0.55 -15.75 -10.35
N ASP A 11 -0.28 -16.42 -11.48
CA ASP A 11 0.90 -16.11 -12.30
C ASP A 11 0.80 -14.73 -12.95
N LYS A 12 -0.41 -14.27 -13.21
CA LYS A 12 -0.67 -12.89 -13.68
C LYS A 12 -0.54 -11.90 -12.55
N GLN A 13 -1.02 -12.22 -11.35
CA GLN A 13 -0.86 -11.34 -10.18
C GLN A 13 0.62 -11.04 -9.93
N VAL A 14 1.49 -12.06 -9.93
CA VAL A 14 2.94 -11.85 -9.74
C VAL A 14 3.54 -10.96 -10.83
N LYS A 15 3.17 -11.17 -12.10
CA LYS A 15 3.72 -10.39 -13.22
C LYS A 15 3.22 -8.95 -13.30
N GLN A 16 2.08 -8.66 -12.70
CA GLN A 16 1.40 -7.37 -12.80
C GLN A 16 1.42 -6.59 -11.49
N LEU A 17 2.05 -7.11 -10.43
CA LEU A 17 2.00 -6.52 -9.10
C LEU A 17 2.56 -5.10 -9.09
N ASP A 18 3.74 -4.90 -9.68
CA ASP A 18 4.42 -3.59 -9.72
C ASP A 18 3.58 -2.56 -10.49
N ASP A 19 3.13 -2.92 -11.71
CA ASP A 19 2.28 -2.05 -12.52
C ASP A 19 0.97 -1.70 -11.81
N PHE A 20 0.37 -2.68 -11.12
CA PHE A 20 -0.87 -2.49 -10.37
C PHE A 20 -0.67 -1.56 -9.17
N ALA A 21 0.39 -1.76 -8.40
CA ALA A 21 0.73 -0.93 -7.24
C ALA A 21 1.03 0.51 -7.67
N GLN A 22 1.82 0.70 -8.71
CA GLN A 22 2.15 2.00 -9.26
C GLN A 22 0.90 2.75 -9.74
N GLN A 23 0.09 2.12 -10.61
CA GLN A 23 -1.14 2.74 -11.12
C GLN A 23 -2.11 3.06 -9.97
N GLY A 24 -2.20 2.18 -8.97
CA GLY A 24 -3.05 2.40 -7.81
C GLY A 24 -2.64 3.63 -7.00
N MET A 25 -1.33 3.81 -6.79
CA MET A 25 -0.77 4.96 -6.11
C MET A 25 -0.97 6.26 -6.88
N GLU A 26 -0.72 6.26 -8.20
CA GLU A 26 -0.94 7.42 -9.07
C GLU A 26 -2.41 7.86 -9.08
N MET A 27 -3.34 6.91 -9.25
CA MET A 27 -4.78 7.18 -9.17
C MET A 27 -5.18 7.74 -7.80
N PHE A 28 -4.53 7.27 -6.72
CA PHE A 28 -4.85 7.73 -5.38
C PHE A 28 -4.36 9.15 -5.14
N VAL A 29 -3.18 9.53 -5.65
CA VAL A 29 -2.70 10.91 -5.66
C VAL A 29 -3.67 11.81 -6.43
N GLU A 30 -4.08 11.41 -7.63
CA GLU A 30 -4.99 12.21 -8.43
C GLU A 30 -6.32 12.48 -7.70
N TYR A 31 -6.94 11.42 -7.17
CA TYR A 31 -8.18 11.54 -6.40
C TYR A 31 -8.01 12.38 -5.13
N MET A 32 -6.89 12.22 -4.43
CA MET A 32 -6.58 12.95 -3.22
C MET A 32 -6.43 14.46 -3.48
N TYR A 33 -5.81 14.85 -4.59
CA TYR A 33 -5.64 16.26 -4.94
C TYR A 33 -6.90 16.89 -5.54
N GLU A 34 -7.80 16.11 -6.16
CA GLU A 34 -9.15 16.56 -6.52
C GLU A 34 -10.01 16.88 -5.29
N HIS A 35 -9.72 16.23 -4.15
CA HIS A 35 -10.46 16.33 -2.89
C HIS A 35 -9.56 16.73 -1.70
N PHE A 36 -8.58 17.61 -1.95
CA PHE A 36 -7.48 17.83 -1.03
C PHE A 36 -7.93 18.31 0.36
N GLU A 37 -8.92 19.21 0.42
CA GLU A 37 -9.47 19.71 1.67
C GLU A 37 -10.20 18.62 2.47
N GLU A 38 -10.95 17.75 1.81
CA GLU A 38 -11.58 16.59 2.45
C GLU A 38 -10.53 15.64 3.02
N PHE A 39 -9.45 15.38 2.28
CA PHE A 39 -8.34 14.56 2.78
C PHE A 39 -7.62 15.22 3.97
N LYS A 40 -7.45 16.55 3.98
CA LYS A 40 -6.93 17.27 5.15
C LYS A 40 -7.81 17.07 6.37
N LEU A 41 -9.14 17.13 6.23
CA LEU A 41 -10.07 16.85 7.33
C LEU A 41 -9.95 15.40 7.82
N LEU A 42 -9.87 14.44 6.90
CA LEU A 42 -9.77 13.02 7.22
C LEU A 42 -8.44 12.65 7.89
N VAL A 43 -7.33 13.24 7.45
CA VAL A 43 -5.98 12.91 7.90
C VAL A 43 -5.56 13.72 9.14
N ASN A 44 -5.87 15.02 9.18
CA ASN A 44 -5.41 15.91 10.26
C ASN A 44 -6.50 16.22 11.31
N GLY A 45 -7.77 16.20 10.90
CA GLY A 45 -8.89 16.71 11.70
C GLY A 45 -9.85 15.65 12.25
N SER A 46 -9.63 14.37 11.95
CA SER A 46 -10.62 13.33 12.19
C SER A 46 -10.63 12.80 13.63
N TYR A 47 -9.61 13.10 14.43
CA TYR A 47 -9.49 12.63 15.81
C TYR A 47 -10.72 13.01 16.66
N GLY A 48 -11.28 12.05 17.38
CA GLY A 48 -12.49 12.24 18.19
C GLY A 48 -13.80 12.25 17.39
N THR A 49 -13.74 12.10 16.07
CA THR A 49 -14.92 11.93 15.21
C THR A 49 -15.11 10.46 14.85
N LYS A 50 -16.26 10.12 14.25
CA LYS A 50 -16.49 8.77 13.69
C LYS A 50 -15.53 8.39 12.55
N PHE A 51 -14.75 9.35 12.04
CA PHE A 51 -13.79 9.15 10.94
C PHE A 51 -12.34 9.01 11.42
N GLN A 52 -12.08 9.03 12.74
CA GLN A 52 -10.71 8.98 13.29
C GLN A 52 -9.88 7.77 12.84
N ASN A 53 -10.55 6.68 12.44
CA ASN A 53 -9.91 5.44 11.97
C ASN A 53 -9.83 5.36 10.44
N PHE A 54 -9.95 6.49 9.72
CA PHE A 54 -9.94 6.51 8.26
C PHE A 54 -8.68 5.84 7.67
N VAL A 55 -7.48 6.26 8.11
CA VAL A 55 -6.22 5.67 7.65
C VAL A 55 -6.14 4.19 8.04
N GLU A 56 -6.62 3.85 9.24
CA GLU A 56 -6.63 2.46 9.72
C GLU A 56 -7.46 1.54 8.82
N HIS A 57 -8.64 2.00 8.38
CA HIS A 57 -9.47 1.21 7.48
C HIS A 57 -8.79 0.98 6.12
N LEU A 58 -8.00 1.92 5.61
CA LEU A 58 -7.22 1.72 4.38
C LEU A 58 -6.13 0.66 4.59
N VAL A 59 -5.44 0.71 5.74
CA VAL A 59 -4.43 -0.29 6.12
C VAL A 59 -5.04 -1.68 6.24
N ASP A 60 -6.23 -1.81 6.84
CA ASP A 60 -6.92 -3.09 6.99
C ASP A 60 -7.29 -3.69 5.63
N ILE A 61 -7.80 -2.86 4.71
CA ILE A 61 -8.11 -3.29 3.34
C ILE A 61 -6.83 -3.78 2.66
N GLU A 62 -5.77 -2.99 2.68
CA GLU A 62 -4.52 -3.35 2.02
C GLU A 62 -3.92 -4.62 2.62
N THR A 63 -3.87 -4.72 3.95
CA THR A 63 -3.38 -5.91 4.66
C THR A 63 -4.13 -7.18 4.26
N GLU A 64 -5.46 -7.09 4.14
CA GLU A 64 -6.28 -8.24 3.76
C GLU A 64 -5.98 -8.68 2.31
N TYR A 65 -5.81 -7.73 1.38
CA TYR A 65 -5.52 -8.06 -0.01
C TYR A 65 -4.06 -8.47 -0.25
N THR A 66 -3.09 -7.88 0.45
CA THR A 66 -1.71 -8.37 0.45
C THR A 66 -1.67 -9.81 0.94
N TYR A 67 -2.39 -10.14 2.02
CA TYR A 67 -2.44 -11.51 2.53
C TYR A 67 -3.07 -12.49 1.53
N LYS A 68 -4.19 -12.11 0.91
CA LYS A 68 -4.83 -12.93 -0.15
C LYS A 68 -3.92 -13.16 -1.35
N PHE A 69 -3.15 -12.15 -1.76
CA PHE A 69 -2.14 -12.28 -2.82
C PHE A 69 -1.08 -13.31 -2.42
N MET A 70 -0.58 -13.24 -1.18
CA MET A 70 0.39 -14.21 -0.67
C MET A 70 -0.15 -15.64 -0.63
N GLU A 71 -1.39 -15.83 -0.16
CA GLU A 71 -2.03 -17.15 -0.15
C GLU A 71 -2.22 -17.70 -1.58
N ALA A 72 -2.60 -16.85 -2.52
CA ALA A 72 -2.84 -17.25 -3.92
C ALA A 72 -1.55 -17.61 -4.68
N THR A 73 -0.45 -16.93 -4.38
CA THR A 73 0.84 -17.09 -5.08
C THR A 73 1.80 -18.06 -4.40
N GLY A 74 1.54 -18.43 -3.14
CA GLY A 74 2.42 -19.29 -2.36
C GLY A 74 3.74 -18.62 -1.95
N LEU A 75 3.80 -17.28 -1.98
CA LEU A 75 4.98 -16.52 -1.54
C LEU A 75 5.20 -16.66 -0.03
N HIS A 76 6.42 -17.01 0.35
CA HIS A 76 6.83 -17.21 1.75
C HIS A 76 8.23 -16.63 1.99
N PHE A 77 8.53 -16.27 3.24
CA PHE A 77 9.87 -15.82 3.63
C PHE A 77 10.87 -16.98 3.72
N LYS A 78 12.16 -16.62 3.75
CA LYS A 78 13.28 -17.51 4.08
C LYS A 78 12.98 -18.34 5.34
N GLY A 79 13.12 -19.65 5.20
CA GLY A 79 12.83 -20.62 6.26
C GLY A 79 11.39 -21.13 6.31
N GLY A 80 10.56 -20.84 5.30
CA GLY A 80 9.22 -21.40 5.13
C GLY A 80 8.18 -20.88 6.12
N LYS A 81 8.48 -19.78 6.83
CA LYS A 81 7.51 -19.13 7.71
C LYS A 81 6.65 -18.17 6.89
N PRO A 82 5.32 -18.19 7.03
CA PRO A 82 4.45 -17.23 6.37
C PRO A 82 4.69 -15.82 6.92
N VAL A 83 4.53 -14.79 6.07
CA VAL A 83 4.37 -13.42 6.59
C VAL A 83 3.14 -13.40 7.49
N THR A 84 3.30 -12.91 8.72
CA THR A 84 2.15 -12.75 9.62
C THR A 84 1.31 -11.55 9.18
N LYS A 85 -0.02 -11.63 9.29
CA LYS A 85 -0.91 -10.48 9.09
C LYS A 85 -0.47 -9.24 9.86
N ASN A 86 0.09 -9.42 11.07
CA ASN A 86 0.63 -8.33 11.88
C ASN A 86 1.80 -7.59 11.22
N PHE A 87 2.73 -8.32 10.60
CA PHE A 87 3.86 -7.68 9.92
C PHE A 87 3.41 -6.92 8.66
N MET A 88 2.51 -7.51 7.86
CA MET A 88 1.90 -6.79 6.73
C MET A 88 1.19 -5.53 7.18
N HIS A 89 0.39 -5.62 8.26
CA HIS A 89 -0.29 -4.46 8.81
C HIS A 89 0.70 -3.36 9.23
N ILE A 90 1.80 -3.70 9.91
CA ILE A 90 2.85 -2.73 10.28
C ILE A 90 3.43 -2.04 9.03
N MET A 91 3.78 -2.81 8.00
CA MET A 91 4.40 -2.26 6.79
C MET A 91 3.42 -1.43 5.95
N ASN A 92 2.18 -1.88 5.83
CA ASN A 92 1.12 -1.15 5.13
C ASN A 92 0.75 0.13 5.90
N LYS A 93 0.72 0.08 7.24
CA LYS A 93 0.55 1.27 8.08
C LYS A 93 1.67 2.28 7.82
N ALA A 94 2.93 1.84 7.82
CA ALA A 94 4.06 2.70 7.51
C ALA A 94 3.93 3.36 6.13
N LEU A 95 3.55 2.59 5.10
CA LEU A 95 3.33 3.09 3.75
C LEU A 95 2.26 4.19 3.71
N PHE A 96 1.07 3.92 4.27
CA PHE A 96 -0.02 4.91 4.27
C PHE A 96 0.31 6.15 5.10
N GLU A 97 0.93 5.98 6.27
CA GLU A 97 1.33 7.12 7.10
C GLU A 97 2.33 8.00 6.36
N SER A 98 3.34 7.42 5.70
CA SER A 98 4.29 8.16 4.87
C SER A 98 3.65 8.77 3.62
N PHE A 99 2.73 8.07 2.97
CA PHE A 99 2.00 8.58 1.81
C PHE A 99 1.18 9.83 2.16
N PHE A 100 0.47 9.81 3.29
CA PHE A 100 -0.36 10.93 3.72
C PHE A 100 0.44 12.15 4.22
N GLU A 101 1.75 12.05 4.41
CA GLU A 101 2.59 13.22 4.73
C GLU A 101 2.50 14.31 3.67
N VAL A 102 2.25 13.96 2.39
CA VAL A 102 2.05 14.97 1.33
C VAL A 102 0.85 15.88 1.61
N VAL A 103 -0.20 15.33 2.25
CA VAL A 103 -1.38 16.09 2.72
C VAL A 103 -1.06 16.84 4.01
N ARG A 104 -0.38 16.20 4.97
CA ARG A 104 -0.06 16.82 6.27
C ARG A 104 0.86 18.04 6.12
N HIS A 105 1.70 18.05 5.09
CA HIS A 105 2.64 19.11 4.80
C HIS A 105 2.16 20.11 3.73
N ASP A 106 0.92 19.99 3.25
CA ASP A 106 0.38 20.88 2.20
C ASP A 106 1.28 20.93 0.94
N MET A 107 1.83 19.79 0.52
CA MET A 107 2.72 19.70 -0.65
C MET A 107 1.94 19.91 -1.95
N SER A 108 2.62 20.42 -2.99
CA SER A 108 2.03 20.51 -4.34
C SER A 108 1.74 19.14 -4.95
N LYS A 109 0.86 19.08 -5.95
CA LYS A 109 0.53 17.82 -6.64
C LYS A 109 1.78 17.24 -7.31
N GLU A 110 2.59 18.11 -7.90
CA GLU A 110 3.85 17.75 -8.56
C GLU A 110 4.83 17.12 -7.56
N GLU A 111 5.00 17.70 -6.37
CA GLU A 111 5.84 17.11 -5.31
C GLU A 111 5.31 15.76 -4.83
N ALA A 112 3.98 15.63 -4.67
CA ALA A 112 3.37 14.37 -4.26
C ALA A 112 3.55 13.26 -5.29
N GLU A 113 3.38 13.54 -6.58
CA GLU A 113 3.64 12.59 -7.66
C GLU A 113 5.08 12.07 -7.61
N GLU A 114 6.06 12.97 -7.44
CA GLU A 114 7.47 12.58 -7.30
C GLU A 114 7.71 11.70 -6.06
N TYR A 115 7.17 12.10 -4.91
CA TYR A 115 7.42 11.42 -3.63
C TYR A 115 6.76 10.05 -3.57
N VAL A 116 5.57 9.92 -4.14
CA VAL A 116 4.85 8.65 -4.19
C VAL A 116 5.59 7.63 -5.04
N VAL A 117 6.18 8.04 -6.17
CA VAL A 117 7.07 7.18 -6.96
C VAL A 117 8.30 6.74 -6.17
N MET A 118 8.86 7.61 -5.32
CA MET A 118 9.99 7.24 -4.45
C MET A 118 9.58 6.25 -3.36
N LEU A 119 8.42 6.46 -2.72
CA LEU A 119 7.88 5.58 -1.68
C LEU A 119 7.55 4.19 -2.24
N GLU A 120 6.93 4.13 -3.41
CA GLU A 120 6.65 2.88 -4.12
C GLU A 120 7.95 2.10 -4.33
N LYS A 121 8.98 2.71 -4.95
CA LYS A 121 10.27 2.05 -5.17
C LYS A 121 10.92 1.55 -3.89
N TYR A 122 10.87 2.34 -2.81
CA TYR A 122 11.43 1.97 -1.52
C TYR A 122 10.73 0.73 -0.94
N HIS A 123 9.40 0.73 -0.92
CA HIS A 123 8.62 -0.38 -0.40
C HIS A 123 8.72 -1.62 -1.29
N SER A 124 8.59 -1.47 -2.62
CA SER A 124 8.72 -2.56 -3.58
C SER A 124 10.09 -3.23 -3.48
N ALA A 125 11.18 -2.46 -3.40
CA ALA A 125 12.52 -3.02 -3.18
C ALA A 125 12.64 -3.75 -1.84
N GLY A 126 12.07 -3.21 -0.76
CA GLY A 126 12.07 -3.85 0.56
C GLY A 126 11.34 -5.19 0.54
N TRP A 127 10.18 -5.24 -0.09
CA TRP A 127 9.40 -6.46 -0.29
C TRP A 127 10.13 -7.46 -1.20
N ASP A 128 10.73 -6.99 -2.28
CA ASP A 128 11.51 -7.81 -3.20
C ASP A 128 12.63 -8.56 -2.49
N ILE A 129 13.38 -7.89 -1.60
CA ILE A 129 14.43 -8.54 -0.80
C ILE A 129 13.83 -9.57 0.14
N ILE A 130 12.77 -9.18 0.85
CA ILE A 130 12.01 -10.02 1.76
C ILE A 130 11.51 -11.31 1.08
N TYR A 131 11.05 -11.22 -0.17
CA TYR A 131 10.52 -12.33 -0.95
C TYR A 131 11.61 -13.12 -1.68
N LYS A 132 12.54 -12.45 -2.37
CA LYS A 132 13.60 -13.10 -3.18
C LYS A 132 14.64 -13.81 -2.32
N GLU A 133 15.00 -13.28 -1.15
CA GLU A 133 15.88 -14.00 -0.21
C GLU A 133 15.20 -15.25 0.40
N GLY A 134 13.89 -15.42 0.19
CA GLY A 134 13.14 -16.63 0.52
C GLY A 134 13.10 -17.70 -0.59
N CYS A 135 13.49 -17.36 -1.82
CA CYS A 135 13.46 -18.26 -2.99
C CYS A 135 14.80 -18.96 -3.28
N GLU A 136 15.85 -18.70 -2.48
CA GLU A 136 17.08 -19.50 -2.52
C GLU A 136 16.87 -20.82 -1.77
N SER A 137 16.38 -21.85 -2.48
CA SER A 137 16.45 -23.26 -2.09
C SER A 137 17.10 -24.09 -3.18
#